data_AF-A0A1M3Q4B4-F1
#
_entry.id   AF-A0A1M3Q4B4-F1
#
_cell.length_a   1.000
_cell.length_b   1.000
_cell.length_c   1.000
_cell.angle_alpha   90.00
_cell.angle_beta   90.00
_cell.angle_gamma   90.00
#
_symmetry.space_group_name_H-M   'P 1'
#
loop_
_entity.id
_entity.type
_entity.pdbx_description
1 polymer ?
#
loop_
_entity_poly.entity_id
_entity_poly.type
_entity_poly.pdbx_seq_one_letter_code
_entity_poly.pdbx_strand_id
1 'polypeptide(L)'
;MVARLVTVPPGPDRDPGLHLLFDMVVSIAPGCEDGETLTIECLRRWLAVAVERPKRLGPPDALDKEIAASLTRLVMDKVPAAECHAQLQQLFGGEPDTATLQLIVPDPLGLDERRLAPGATAEGWRAAWAEMLSAVTGWSVMSTLVSAIRSGASWTAPTGATKDEIALLGRVADGTSQPDKLVVMHERQHNLIACPKCHLQLTPHERGRLKLARVCSCNLCGRVILNLGL
;
A
#
# COMPACT_ATOMS: atom_id res chain seq x y z
N MET A 1 -16.20 -10.77 15.01
CA MET A 1 -14.91 -10.85 15.71
C MET A 1 -13.92 -9.79 15.23
N VAL A 2 -13.75 -9.60 13.91
CA VAL A 2 -13.03 -8.42 13.33
C VAL A 2 -13.48 -7.08 13.93
N ALA A 3 -14.79 -6.87 14.09
CA ALA A 3 -15.36 -5.66 14.70
C ALA A 3 -14.88 -5.38 16.15
N ARG A 4 -14.48 -6.41 16.91
CA ARG A 4 -13.90 -6.26 18.26
C ARG A 4 -12.39 -5.97 18.23
N LEU A 5 -11.70 -6.31 17.14
CA LEU A 5 -10.27 -6.00 17.01
C LEU A 5 -10.05 -4.57 16.51
N VAL A 6 -11.00 -4.03 15.74
CA VAL A 6 -10.98 -2.62 15.34
C VAL A 6 -11.07 -1.67 16.55
N THR A 7 -11.66 -2.11 17.68
CA THR A 7 -11.72 -1.31 18.91
C THR A 7 -10.42 -1.30 19.72
N VAL A 8 -9.49 -2.22 19.44
CA VAL A 8 -8.14 -2.23 20.03
C VAL A 8 -7.26 -1.34 19.14
N PRO A 9 -6.47 -0.39 19.67
CA PRO A 9 -5.58 0.43 18.84
C PRO A 9 -4.60 -0.40 17.99
N PRO A 10 -4.18 0.09 16.81
CA PRO A 10 -3.08 -0.49 16.05
C PRO A 10 -1.82 -0.66 16.90
N GLY A 11 -1.23 -1.86 16.91
CA GLY A 11 0.02 -2.14 17.62
C GLY A 11 0.08 -3.52 18.27
N PRO A 12 1.09 -3.76 19.13
CA PRO A 12 1.39 -5.09 19.70
C PRO A 12 0.21 -5.74 20.45
N ASP A 13 -0.64 -4.93 21.07
CA ASP A 13 -1.81 -5.42 21.81
C ASP A 13 -2.89 -6.04 20.90
N ARG A 14 -2.87 -5.72 19.61
CA ARG A 14 -3.79 -6.25 18.59
C ARG A 14 -3.27 -7.53 17.93
N ASP A 15 -1.95 -7.70 17.86
CA ASP A 15 -1.29 -8.78 17.10
C ASP A 15 -1.75 -10.20 17.51
N PRO A 16 -1.89 -10.56 18.81
CA PRO A 16 -2.36 -11.88 19.20
C PRO A 16 -3.76 -12.22 18.64
N GLY A 17 -4.64 -11.21 18.58
CA GLY A 17 -5.96 -11.39 18.01
C GLY A 17 -5.96 -11.50 16.48
N LEU A 18 -4.98 -10.89 15.82
CA LEU A 18 -4.79 -11.02 14.37
C LEU A 18 -4.31 -12.42 13.99
N HIS A 19 -3.34 -12.98 14.72
CA HIS A 19 -2.90 -14.37 14.54
C HIS A 19 -4.06 -15.35 14.74
N LEU A 20 -4.81 -15.21 15.85
CA LEU A 20 -5.97 -16.07 16.11
C LEU A 20 -7.03 -15.98 15.01
N LEU A 21 -7.30 -14.76 14.51
CA LEU A 21 -8.23 -14.59 13.40
C LEU A 21 -7.71 -15.25 12.13
N PHE A 22 -6.43 -15.06 11.80
CA PHE A 22 -5.82 -15.67 10.64
C PHE A 22 -5.95 -17.20 10.70
N ASP A 23 -5.56 -17.81 11.82
CA ASP A 23 -5.70 -19.25 12.06
C ASP A 23 -7.13 -19.75 11.87
N MET A 24 -8.12 -19.02 12.40
CA MET A 24 -9.53 -19.35 12.21
C MET A 24 -9.94 -19.26 10.75
N VAL A 25 -9.51 -18.22 10.02
CA VAL A 25 -9.82 -18.07 8.59
C VAL A 25 -9.26 -19.25 7.81
N VAL A 26 -7.97 -19.57 7.97
CA VAL A 26 -7.32 -20.61 7.16
C VAL A 26 -7.68 -22.03 7.57
N SER A 27 -8.18 -22.23 8.79
CA SER A 27 -8.54 -23.57 9.29
C SER A 27 -10.03 -23.89 9.20
N ILE A 28 -10.90 -22.89 9.31
CA ILE A 28 -12.35 -23.09 9.42
C ILE A 28 -13.04 -22.77 8.09
N ALA A 29 -12.74 -21.63 7.47
CA ALA A 29 -13.45 -21.18 6.27
C ALA A 29 -13.38 -22.19 5.10
N PRO A 30 -12.24 -22.85 4.81
CA PRO A 30 -12.18 -23.84 3.74
C PRO A 30 -13.11 -25.05 3.93
N GLY A 31 -13.53 -25.35 5.16
CA GLY A 31 -14.44 -26.46 5.46
C GLY A 31 -15.93 -26.11 5.34
N CYS A 32 -16.28 -24.86 5.03
CA CYS A 32 -17.66 -24.41 4.84
C CYS A 32 -18.17 -24.70 3.43
N GLU A 33 -19.50 -24.69 3.26
CA GLU A 33 -20.13 -24.54 1.95
C GLU A 33 -19.64 -23.20 1.35
N ASP A 34 -19.16 -23.23 0.10
CA ASP A 34 -18.43 -22.12 -0.56
C ASP A 34 -17.13 -21.66 0.13
N GLY A 35 -16.40 -22.60 0.75
CA GLY A 35 -15.22 -22.32 1.55
C GLY A 35 -14.12 -21.50 0.87
N GLU A 36 -13.90 -21.66 -0.45
CA GLU A 36 -12.93 -20.85 -1.19
C GLU A 36 -13.33 -19.37 -1.23
N THR A 37 -14.57 -19.08 -1.63
CA THR A 37 -15.10 -17.71 -1.66
C THR A 37 -15.11 -17.08 -0.27
N LEU A 38 -15.56 -17.82 0.74
CA LEU A 38 -15.58 -17.34 2.12
C LEU A 38 -14.17 -17.04 2.66
N THR A 39 -13.19 -17.88 2.32
CA THR A 39 -11.79 -17.67 2.71
C THR A 39 -11.28 -16.34 2.15
N ILE A 40 -11.47 -16.07 0.86
CA ILE A 40 -11.02 -14.84 0.22
C ILE A 40 -11.67 -13.60 0.85
N GLU A 41 -12.99 -13.64 1.08
CA GLU A 41 -13.70 -12.53 1.74
C GLU A 41 -13.18 -12.27 3.15
N CYS A 42 -12.95 -13.33 3.92
CA CYS A 42 -12.42 -13.24 5.27
C CYS A 42 -10.98 -12.69 5.27
N LEU A 43 -10.13 -13.16 4.35
CA LEU A 43 -8.75 -12.67 4.20
C LEU A 43 -8.72 -11.18 3.87
N ARG A 44 -9.57 -10.69 2.96
CA ARG A 44 -9.67 -9.25 2.66
C ARG A 44 -10.03 -8.42 3.89
N ARG A 45 -10.99 -8.89 4.70
CA ARG A 45 -11.41 -8.20 5.93
C ARG A 45 -10.33 -8.24 7.01
N TRP A 46 -9.62 -9.36 7.14
CA TRP A 46 -8.52 -9.51 8.07
C TRP A 46 -7.34 -8.61 7.67
N LEU A 47 -6.93 -8.63 6.39
CA LEU A 47 -5.87 -7.79 5.84
C LEU A 47 -6.14 -6.30 6.07
N ALA A 48 -7.37 -5.85 5.85
CA ALA A 48 -7.76 -4.45 6.09
C ALA A 48 -7.48 -3.97 7.52
N VAL A 49 -7.44 -4.87 8.50
CA VAL A 49 -7.09 -4.55 9.89
C VAL A 49 -5.61 -4.84 10.19
N ALA A 50 -5.05 -5.89 9.59
CA ALA A 50 -3.67 -6.32 9.82
C ALA A 50 -2.63 -5.36 9.23
N VAL A 51 -2.94 -4.71 8.11
CA VAL A 51 -2.07 -3.71 7.45
C VAL A 51 -2.12 -2.34 8.13
N GLU A 52 -3.08 -2.12 9.02
CA GLU A 52 -3.15 -0.92 9.87
C GLU A 52 -2.28 -1.11 11.11
N ARG A 53 -0.97 -1.07 10.93
CA ARG A 53 0.03 -1.08 12.01
C ARG A 53 0.88 0.19 11.97
N PRO A 54 1.39 0.67 13.11
CA PRO A 54 2.40 1.72 13.14
C PRO A 54 3.63 1.31 12.32
N LYS A 55 4.35 2.28 11.76
CA LYS A 55 5.59 2.02 11.01
C LYS A 55 6.56 1.22 11.88
N ARG A 56 6.97 0.07 11.35
CA ARG A 56 7.80 -0.92 12.05
C ARG A 56 9.26 -0.42 12.24
N LEU A 57 9.89 -0.78 13.36
CA LEU A 57 11.26 -0.35 13.74
C LEU A 57 12.28 -1.50 13.89
N GLY A 58 11.95 -2.73 13.49
CA GLY A 58 12.85 -3.91 13.54
C GLY A 58 12.29 -5.04 12.68
N PRO A 59 12.87 -6.28 12.67
CA PRO A 59 12.44 -7.55 12.01
C PRO A 59 11.62 -7.53 10.72
N PRO A 60 11.38 -8.64 10.02
CA PRO A 60 9.96 -9.04 9.91
C PRO A 60 9.56 -10.07 10.96
N ASP A 61 8.28 -10.11 11.35
CA ASP A 61 7.75 -11.10 12.30
C ASP A 61 6.84 -12.13 11.61
N ALA A 62 6.21 -12.99 12.40
CA ALA A 62 5.28 -14.00 11.91
C ALA A 62 4.05 -13.38 11.23
N LEU A 63 3.53 -12.27 11.75
CA LEU A 63 2.35 -11.61 11.20
C LEU A 63 2.65 -11.02 9.83
N ASP A 64 3.86 -10.47 9.63
CA ASP A 64 4.27 -9.99 8.30
C ASP A 64 4.32 -11.12 7.27
N LYS A 65 4.74 -12.33 7.68
CA LYS A 65 4.74 -13.52 6.82
C LYS A 65 3.31 -13.95 6.48
N GLU A 66 2.40 -13.96 7.47
CA GLU A 66 0.98 -14.25 7.26
C GLU A 66 0.34 -13.25 6.29
N ILE A 67 0.65 -11.96 6.44
CA ILE A 67 0.19 -10.90 5.53
C ILE A 67 0.75 -11.13 4.12
N ALA A 68 2.05 -11.38 3.98
CA ALA A 68 2.69 -11.64 2.69
C ALA A 68 2.09 -12.87 1.97
N ALA A 69 1.89 -13.97 2.70
CA ALA A 69 1.24 -15.18 2.18
C ALA A 69 -0.21 -14.89 1.75
N SER A 70 -0.96 -14.13 2.56
CA SER A 70 -2.34 -13.75 2.26
C SER A 70 -2.45 -12.87 1.01
N LEU A 71 -1.61 -11.84 0.90
CA LEU A 71 -1.58 -10.97 -0.28
C LEU A 71 -1.23 -11.75 -1.55
N THR A 72 -0.29 -12.69 -1.45
CA THR A 72 0.08 -13.57 -2.57
C THR A 72 -1.06 -14.51 -2.96
N ARG A 73 -1.77 -15.07 -1.98
CA ARG A 73 -2.98 -15.88 -2.24
C ARG A 73 -4.06 -15.06 -2.95
N LEU A 74 -4.26 -13.80 -2.57
CA LEU A 74 -5.21 -12.92 -3.24
C LEU A 74 -4.83 -12.67 -4.71
N VAL A 75 -3.54 -12.55 -5.04
CA VAL A 75 -3.09 -12.43 -6.44
C VAL A 75 -3.41 -13.69 -7.24
N MET A 76 -3.20 -14.88 -6.66
CA MET A 76 -3.63 -16.14 -7.30
C MET A 76 -5.13 -16.15 -7.60
N ASP A 77 -5.92 -15.58 -6.69
CA ASP A 77 -7.37 -15.39 -6.80
C ASP A 77 -7.78 -14.16 -7.64
N LYS A 78 -6.88 -13.67 -8.49
CA LYS A 78 -7.14 -12.59 -9.46
C LYS A 78 -7.49 -11.24 -8.83
N VAL A 79 -7.16 -11.03 -7.55
CA VAL A 79 -7.09 -9.66 -7.02
C VAL A 79 -5.96 -8.93 -7.74
N PRO A 80 -6.17 -7.67 -8.18
CA PRO A 80 -5.14 -6.92 -8.88
C PRO A 80 -3.82 -6.88 -8.10
N ALA A 81 -2.73 -7.35 -8.73
CA ALA A 81 -1.40 -7.42 -8.12
C ALA A 81 -0.93 -6.07 -7.56
N ALA A 82 -1.26 -4.96 -8.25
CA ALA A 82 -0.94 -3.60 -7.80
C ALA A 82 -1.66 -3.20 -6.50
N GLU A 83 -2.86 -3.72 -6.24
CA GLU A 83 -3.59 -3.50 -5.00
C GLU A 83 -2.93 -4.25 -3.85
N CYS A 84 -2.57 -5.51 -4.06
CA CYS A 84 -1.83 -6.31 -3.07
C CYS A 84 -0.46 -5.69 -2.77
N HIS A 85 0.26 -5.23 -3.80
CA HIS A 85 1.54 -4.56 -3.63
C HIS A 85 1.41 -3.24 -2.86
N ALA A 86 0.37 -2.45 -3.11
CA ALA A 86 0.13 -1.23 -2.35
C ALA A 86 -0.10 -1.50 -0.85
N GLN A 87 -0.79 -2.59 -0.50
CA GLN A 87 -0.96 -3.01 0.89
C GLN A 87 0.36 -3.45 1.53
N LEU A 88 1.22 -4.16 0.78
CA LEU A 88 2.56 -4.50 1.24
C LEU A 88 3.39 -3.24 1.50
N GLN A 89 3.35 -2.27 0.57
CA GLN A 89 4.03 -0.99 0.76
C GLN A 89 3.50 -0.24 1.98
N GLN A 90 2.19 -0.28 2.22
CA GLN A 90 1.57 0.31 3.41
C GLN A 90 2.12 -0.30 4.71
N LEU A 91 2.25 -1.63 4.77
CA LEU A 91 2.81 -2.33 5.93
C LEU A 91 4.22 -1.84 6.29
N PHE A 92 5.07 -1.61 5.28
CA PHE A 92 6.46 -1.19 5.46
C PHE A 92 6.67 0.34 5.39
N GLY A 93 5.61 1.11 5.12
CA GLY A 93 5.68 2.56 4.96
C GLY A 93 6.53 3.01 3.75
N GLY A 94 6.56 2.21 2.69
CA GLY A 94 7.33 2.41 1.46
C GLY A 94 7.66 1.11 0.76
N GLU A 95 8.56 1.16 -0.22
CA GLU A 95 9.09 -0.04 -0.87
C GLU A 95 9.91 -0.88 0.13
N PRO A 96 9.54 -2.15 0.38
CA PRO A 96 10.37 -3.05 1.19
C PRO A 96 11.67 -3.37 0.46
N ASP A 97 12.79 -3.38 1.19
CA ASP A 97 14.08 -3.75 0.59
C ASP A 97 14.18 -5.26 0.32
N THR A 98 15.15 -5.66 -0.51
CA THR A 98 15.34 -7.07 -0.90
C THR A 98 15.57 -7.99 0.30
N ALA A 99 16.25 -7.52 1.34
CA ALA A 99 16.51 -8.32 2.54
C ALA A 99 15.20 -8.59 3.31
N THR A 100 14.35 -7.59 3.43
CA THR A 100 13.01 -7.67 4.02
C THR A 100 12.15 -8.64 3.21
N LEU A 101 12.11 -8.49 1.88
CA LEU A 101 11.33 -9.35 0.99
C LEU A 101 11.76 -10.83 1.08
N GLN A 102 13.06 -11.10 1.24
CA GLN A 102 13.56 -12.46 1.45
C GLN A 102 13.11 -13.09 2.77
N LEU A 103 12.81 -12.29 3.79
CA LEU A 103 12.37 -12.79 5.09
C LEU A 103 10.87 -13.09 5.14
N ILE A 104 10.09 -12.51 4.23
CA ILE A 104 8.62 -12.64 4.18
C ILE A 104 8.10 -13.34 2.94
N VAL A 105 8.98 -13.75 2.02
CA VAL A 105 8.57 -14.51 0.84
C VAL A 105 7.79 -15.77 1.28
N PRO A 106 6.59 -16.02 0.72
CA PRO A 106 5.81 -17.19 1.10
C PRO A 106 6.56 -18.48 0.81
N ASP A 107 6.54 -19.42 1.76
CA ASP A 107 7.09 -20.76 1.60
C ASP A 107 5.99 -21.72 1.14
N PRO A 108 5.99 -22.23 -0.09
CA PRO A 108 4.95 -23.14 -0.57
C PRO A 108 4.83 -24.44 0.24
N LEU A 109 5.87 -24.80 1.01
CA LEU A 109 5.88 -25.96 1.90
C LEU A 109 5.50 -25.60 3.35
N GLY A 110 5.35 -24.31 3.63
CA GLY A 110 4.88 -23.77 4.89
C GLY A 110 3.49 -24.31 5.26
N LEU A 111 3.20 -24.29 6.56
CA LEU A 111 1.91 -24.77 7.06
C LEU A 111 0.77 -23.86 6.60
N ASP A 112 0.99 -22.55 6.67
CA ASP A 112 -0.02 -21.54 6.41
C ASP A 112 -0.32 -21.43 4.91
N GLU A 113 0.70 -21.46 4.05
CA GLU A 113 0.56 -21.48 2.60
C GLU A 113 -0.22 -22.71 2.12
N ARG A 114 0.05 -23.89 2.71
CA ARG A 114 -0.70 -25.12 2.40
C ARG A 114 -2.15 -25.06 2.86
N ARG A 115 -2.46 -24.32 3.92
CA ARG A 115 -3.83 -24.09 4.38
C ARG A 115 -4.55 -23.03 3.54
N LEU A 116 -3.86 -21.97 3.14
CA LEU A 116 -4.37 -20.87 2.32
C LEU A 116 -4.72 -21.29 0.89
N ALA A 117 -3.93 -22.19 0.30
CA ALA A 117 -4.07 -22.59 -1.08
C ALA A 117 -3.81 -24.11 -1.24
N PRO A 118 -4.72 -24.97 -0.73
CA PRO A 118 -4.57 -26.40 -0.87
C PRO A 118 -4.57 -26.78 -2.36
N GLY A 119 -3.45 -27.30 -2.85
CA GLY A 119 -3.26 -27.66 -4.26
C GLY A 119 -2.53 -26.62 -5.12
N ALA A 120 -2.20 -25.44 -4.58
CA ALA A 120 -1.31 -24.52 -5.29
C ALA A 120 0.11 -25.10 -5.41
N THR A 121 0.73 -24.92 -6.57
CA THR A 121 2.09 -25.37 -6.80
C THR A 121 3.10 -24.35 -6.26
N ALA A 122 4.32 -24.80 -5.96
CA ALA A 122 5.41 -23.91 -5.61
C ALA A 122 5.73 -22.88 -6.71
N GLU A 123 5.46 -23.23 -7.97
CA GLU A 123 5.57 -22.30 -9.10
C GLU A 123 4.46 -21.24 -9.08
N GLY A 124 3.22 -21.62 -8.76
CA GLY A 124 2.10 -20.68 -8.61
C GLY A 124 2.37 -19.63 -7.52
N TRP A 125 2.90 -20.05 -6.36
CA TRP A 125 3.33 -19.14 -5.28
C TRP A 125 4.42 -18.18 -5.73
N ARG A 126 5.48 -18.68 -6.38
CA ARG A 126 6.56 -17.84 -6.90
C ARG A 126 6.08 -16.87 -7.96
N ALA A 127 5.21 -17.32 -8.87
CA ALA A 127 4.65 -16.49 -9.93
C ALA A 127 3.78 -15.36 -9.36
N ALA A 128 2.87 -15.66 -8.44
CA ALA A 128 2.01 -14.66 -7.80
C ALA A 128 2.82 -13.65 -6.96
N TRP A 129 3.84 -14.10 -6.22
CA TRP A 129 4.73 -13.22 -5.48
C TRP A 129 5.49 -12.27 -6.41
N ALA A 130 6.07 -12.80 -7.50
CA ALA A 130 6.78 -12.00 -8.49
C ALA A 130 5.84 -11.03 -9.23
N GLU A 131 4.63 -11.47 -9.57
CA GLU A 131 3.60 -10.62 -10.17
C GLU A 131 3.25 -9.44 -9.24
N MET A 132 3.03 -9.72 -7.96
CA MET A 132 2.80 -8.67 -6.96
C MET A 132 3.94 -7.66 -6.90
N LEU A 133 5.18 -8.10 -6.70
CA LEU A 133 6.32 -7.20 -6.54
C LEU A 133 6.66 -6.41 -7.82
N SER A 134 6.36 -6.95 -8.99
CA SER A 134 6.57 -6.24 -10.27
C SER A 134 5.44 -5.27 -10.62
N ALA A 135 4.31 -5.33 -9.92
CA ALA A 135 3.17 -4.47 -10.19
C ALA A 135 3.46 -3.02 -9.82
N VAL A 136 3.23 -2.11 -10.76
CA VAL A 136 3.41 -0.67 -10.56
C VAL A 136 2.25 -0.11 -9.73
N THR A 137 2.53 0.39 -8.53
CA THR A 137 1.53 1.02 -7.66
C THR A 137 1.47 2.53 -7.87
N GLY A 138 0.39 3.16 -7.41
CA GLY A 138 0.31 4.62 -7.37
C GLY A 138 1.44 5.26 -6.55
N TRP A 139 1.92 4.57 -5.51
CA TRP A 139 3.10 4.96 -4.73
C TRP A 139 4.37 4.89 -5.55
N SER A 140 4.62 3.79 -6.26
CA SER A 140 5.81 3.64 -7.12
C SER A 140 5.89 4.70 -8.20
N VAL A 141 4.76 5.06 -8.83
CA VAL A 141 4.70 6.13 -9.84
C VAL A 141 5.06 7.49 -9.23
N MET A 142 4.43 7.87 -8.12
CA MET A 142 4.71 9.16 -7.48
C MET A 142 6.12 9.23 -6.92
N SER A 143 6.64 8.12 -6.37
CA SER A 143 8.00 8.05 -5.80
C SER A 143 9.04 8.24 -6.90
N THR A 144 8.86 7.55 -8.03
CA THR A 144 9.68 7.71 -9.24
C THR A 144 9.63 9.15 -9.77
N LEU A 145 8.43 9.74 -9.85
CA LEU A 145 8.25 11.13 -10.28
C LEU A 145 9.02 12.11 -9.39
N VAL A 146 8.87 12.00 -8.07
CA VAL A 146 9.57 12.85 -7.10
C VAL A 146 11.09 12.69 -7.24
N SER A 147 11.57 11.46 -7.39
CA SER A 147 12.99 11.17 -7.58
C SER A 147 13.53 11.77 -8.89
N ALA A 148 12.79 11.63 -9.99
CA ALA A 148 13.16 12.15 -11.30
C ALA A 148 13.24 13.69 -11.30
N ILE A 149 12.23 14.37 -10.73
CA ILE A 149 12.25 15.83 -10.62
C ILE A 149 13.43 16.32 -9.77
N ARG A 150 13.73 15.65 -8.65
CA ARG A 150 14.82 16.04 -7.75
C ARG A 150 16.21 15.80 -8.35
N SER A 151 16.35 14.77 -9.19
CA SER A 151 17.63 14.43 -9.84
C SER A 151 17.81 15.14 -11.20
N GLY A 152 16.82 15.88 -11.68
CA GLY A 152 16.83 16.47 -13.03
C GLY A 152 16.74 15.43 -14.14
N ALA A 153 16.30 14.21 -13.83
CA ALA A 153 16.09 13.15 -14.82
C ALA A 153 14.80 13.38 -15.61
N SER A 154 14.68 12.68 -16.74
CA SER A 154 13.43 12.66 -17.51
C SER A 154 12.29 12.12 -16.65
N TRP A 155 11.13 12.77 -16.72
CA TRP A 155 9.95 12.42 -15.94
C TRP A 155 8.71 12.39 -16.84
N THR A 156 7.69 11.65 -16.40
CA THR A 156 6.40 11.57 -17.08
C THR A 156 5.32 12.21 -16.22
N ALA A 157 4.44 12.99 -16.85
CA ALA A 157 3.34 13.63 -16.16
C ALA A 157 2.42 12.58 -15.49
N PRO A 158 2.05 12.77 -14.21
CA PRO A 158 1.14 11.84 -13.56
C PRO A 158 -0.26 11.94 -14.14
N THR A 159 -0.95 10.80 -14.22
CA THR A 159 -2.32 10.72 -14.72
C THR A 159 -3.25 11.62 -13.91
N GLY A 160 -4.04 12.45 -14.60
CA GLY A 160 -4.98 13.38 -13.96
C GLY A 160 -4.37 14.71 -13.50
N ALA A 161 -3.09 14.98 -13.81
CA ALA A 161 -2.50 16.31 -13.63
C ALA A 161 -3.08 17.35 -14.58
N THR A 162 -3.24 18.58 -14.11
CA THR A 162 -3.61 19.71 -14.98
C THR A 162 -2.42 20.23 -15.77
N LYS A 163 -2.68 21.00 -16.83
CA LYS A 163 -1.63 21.66 -17.61
C LYS A 163 -0.75 22.56 -16.74
N ASP A 164 -1.35 23.26 -15.78
CA ASP A 164 -0.62 24.16 -14.88
C ASP A 164 0.27 23.40 -13.89
N GLU A 165 -0.19 22.25 -13.40
CA GLU A 165 0.59 21.36 -12.55
C GLU A 165 1.80 20.81 -13.33
N ILE A 166 1.56 20.29 -14.54
CA ILE A 166 2.62 19.78 -15.41
C ILE A 166 3.64 20.88 -15.71
N ALA A 167 3.18 22.09 -16.05
CA ALA A 167 4.07 23.20 -16.32
C ALA A 167 4.89 23.62 -15.10
N LEU A 168 4.31 23.61 -13.89
CA LEU A 168 5.07 23.89 -12.67
C LEU A 168 6.09 22.80 -12.35
N LEU A 169 5.70 21.52 -12.48
CA LEU A 169 6.62 20.39 -12.29
C LEU A 169 7.80 20.47 -13.26
N GLY A 170 7.55 20.82 -14.52
CA GLY A 170 8.60 21.05 -15.52
C GLY A 170 9.54 22.18 -15.13
N ARG A 171 8.99 23.35 -14.75
CA ARG A 171 9.84 24.47 -14.29
C ARG A 171 10.69 24.13 -13.07
N VAL A 172 10.15 23.34 -12.13
CA VAL A 172 10.90 22.86 -10.96
C VAL A 172 12.01 21.88 -11.39
N ALA A 173 11.71 20.94 -12.28
CA ALA A 173 12.69 19.97 -12.79
C ALA A 173 13.83 20.65 -13.57
N ASP A 174 13.51 21.68 -14.36
CA ASP A 174 14.48 22.46 -15.14
C ASP A 174 15.28 23.47 -14.29
N GLY A 175 15.01 23.56 -12.98
CA GLY A 175 15.63 24.51 -12.07
C GLY A 175 15.22 25.98 -12.29
N THR A 176 14.22 26.24 -13.14
CA THR A 176 13.71 27.59 -13.43
C THR A 176 12.69 28.09 -12.40
N SER A 177 12.22 27.21 -11.50
CA SER A 177 11.39 27.57 -10.35
C SER A 177 11.97 27.02 -9.06
N GLN A 178 11.59 27.63 -7.93
CA GLN A 178 12.07 27.21 -6.62
C GLN A 178 11.58 25.80 -6.28
N PRO A 179 12.44 24.91 -5.74
CA PRO A 179 12.05 23.55 -5.35
C PRO A 179 10.90 23.51 -4.34
N ASP A 180 10.73 24.56 -3.52
CA ASP A 180 9.66 24.66 -2.52
C ASP A 180 8.26 24.81 -3.13
N LYS A 181 8.15 25.02 -4.44
CA LYS A 181 6.89 25.01 -5.19
C LYS A 181 6.30 23.62 -5.35
N LEU A 182 7.14 22.60 -5.20
CA LEU A 182 6.75 21.20 -5.14
C LEU A 182 6.76 20.74 -3.68
N VAL A 183 5.63 20.21 -3.21
CA VAL A 183 5.46 19.71 -1.85
C VAL A 183 5.11 18.23 -1.92
N VAL A 184 5.81 17.43 -1.12
CA VAL A 184 5.55 15.99 -1.02
C VAL A 184 4.81 15.72 0.27
N MET A 185 3.63 15.09 0.16
CA MET A 185 2.83 14.69 1.30
C MET A 185 3.10 13.22 1.61
N HIS A 186 3.60 12.92 2.82
CA HIS A 186 3.91 11.55 3.25
C HIS A 186 2.85 10.95 4.17
N GLU A 187 1.97 11.77 4.73
CA GLU A 187 0.99 11.33 5.73
C GLU A 187 -0.27 10.73 5.10
N ARG A 188 -0.85 9.77 5.82
CA ARG A 188 -2.07 9.06 5.47
C ARG A 188 -3.26 10.03 5.47
N GLN A 189 -4.15 9.85 4.50
CA GLN A 189 -5.26 10.78 4.28
C GLN A 189 -6.37 10.60 5.31
N HIS A 190 -6.31 11.33 6.42
CA HIS A 190 -7.49 11.53 7.27
C HIS A 190 -8.48 12.52 6.63
N ASN A 191 -9.68 12.64 7.18
CA ASN A 191 -10.73 13.52 6.66
C ASN A 191 -10.33 15.02 6.65
N LEU A 192 -9.26 15.39 7.35
CA LEU A 192 -8.72 16.75 7.45
C LEU A 192 -7.38 16.88 6.71
N ILE A 193 -7.35 16.58 5.41
CA ILE A 193 -6.14 16.77 4.60
C ILE A 193 -5.86 18.27 4.47
N ALA A 194 -4.69 18.70 4.95
CA ALA A 194 -4.18 20.06 4.83
C ALA A 194 -2.97 20.09 3.88
N CYS A 195 -2.72 21.26 3.28
CA CYS A 195 -1.49 21.48 2.53
C CYS A 195 -0.29 21.36 3.48
N PRO A 196 0.73 20.52 3.21
CA PRO A 196 1.87 20.37 4.11
C PRO A 196 2.73 21.64 4.28
N LYS A 197 2.54 22.64 3.39
CA LYS A 197 3.33 23.88 3.41
C LYS A 197 2.63 25.07 4.04
N CYS A 198 1.36 25.32 3.72
CA CYS A 198 0.61 26.43 4.33
C CYS A 198 -0.27 25.98 5.50
N HIS A 199 -0.39 24.67 5.74
CA HIS A 199 -1.20 24.04 6.79
C HIS A 199 -2.70 24.36 6.72
N LEU A 200 -3.15 24.99 5.64
CA LEU A 200 -4.56 25.26 5.41
C LEU A 200 -5.24 24.03 4.81
N GLN A 201 -6.48 23.80 5.24
CA GLN A 201 -7.27 22.67 4.80
C GLN A 201 -7.51 22.74 3.28
N LEU A 202 -7.30 21.62 2.61
CA LEU A 202 -7.59 21.52 1.19
C LEU A 202 -9.10 21.45 0.97
N THR A 203 -9.59 22.08 -0.09
CA THR A 203 -10.99 22.04 -0.53
C THR A 203 -11.42 20.60 -0.88
N PRO A 204 -12.72 20.28 -0.87
CA PRO A 204 -13.22 18.96 -1.25
C PRO A 204 -12.72 18.49 -2.63
N HIS A 205 -12.63 19.42 -3.58
CA HIS A 205 -12.12 19.15 -4.93
C HIS A 205 -10.63 18.77 -4.92
N GLU A 206 -9.78 19.56 -4.24
CA GLU A 206 -8.34 19.26 -4.12
C GLU A 206 -8.10 17.91 -3.42
N ARG A 207 -8.87 17.62 -2.36
CA ARG A 207 -8.80 16.32 -1.66
C ARG A 207 -9.22 15.16 -2.58
N GLY A 208 -10.28 15.34 -3.37
CA GLY A 208 -10.70 14.35 -4.36
C GLY A 208 -9.61 14.06 -5.40
N ARG A 209 -8.92 15.10 -5.86
CA ARG A 209 -7.79 14.94 -6.79
C ARG A 209 -6.58 14.26 -6.15
N LEU A 210 -6.22 14.59 -4.91
CA LEU A 210 -5.15 13.85 -4.20
C LEU A 210 -5.51 12.38 -3.92
N LYS A 211 -6.79 12.05 -3.75
CA LYS A 211 -7.27 10.67 -3.62
C LYS A 211 -7.13 9.89 -4.93
N LEU A 212 -7.59 10.47 -6.03
CA LEU A 212 -7.70 9.76 -7.31
C LEU A 212 -6.44 9.85 -8.16
N ALA A 213 -5.86 11.05 -8.29
CA ALA A 213 -4.72 11.34 -9.16
C ALA A 213 -3.38 11.44 -8.40
N ARG A 214 -3.41 11.48 -7.06
CA ARG A 214 -2.24 11.66 -6.19
C ARG A 214 -1.44 12.94 -6.46
N VAL A 215 -2.03 13.89 -7.19
CA VAL A 215 -1.50 15.22 -7.48
C VAL A 215 -2.60 16.27 -7.36
N CYS A 216 -2.29 17.41 -6.75
CA CYS A 216 -3.13 18.62 -6.85
C CYS A 216 -2.32 19.90 -6.61
N SER A 217 -2.74 21.00 -7.22
CA SER A 217 -2.34 22.34 -6.78
C SER A 217 -3.15 22.79 -5.57
N CYS A 218 -2.47 23.39 -4.58
CA CYS A 218 -3.11 24.11 -3.48
C CYS A 218 -3.49 25.52 -3.96
N ASN A 219 -4.78 25.82 -4.00
CA ASN A 219 -5.33 27.10 -4.45
C ASN A 219 -4.91 28.28 -3.55
N LEU A 220 -4.57 28.02 -2.29
CA LEU A 220 -4.23 29.06 -1.32
C LEU A 220 -2.77 29.52 -1.41
N CYS A 221 -1.83 28.60 -1.65
CA CYS A 221 -0.41 28.92 -1.71
C CYS A 221 0.25 28.68 -3.07
N GLY A 222 -0.51 28.20 -4.06
CA GLY A 222 -0.08 27.98 -5.43
C GLY A 222 0.97 26.87 -5.62
N ARG A 223 1.11 25.97 -4.64
CA ARG A 223 2.08 24.87 -4.69
C ARG A 223 1.46 23.59 -5.21
N VAL A 224 2.24 22.80 -5.93
CA VAL A 224 1.83 21.47 -6.37
C VAL A 224 2.18 20.47 -5.27
N ILE A 225 1.18 19.69 -4.87
CA ILE A 225 1.27 18.64 -3.87
C ILE A 225 1.30 17.31 -4.62
N LEU A 226 2.33 16.50 -4.37
CA LEU A 226 2.41 15.10 -4.76
C LEU A 226 2.19 14.23 -3.53
N ASN A 227 1.25 13.29 -3.62
CA ASN A 227 0.89 12.40 -2.53
C ASN A 227 1.72 11.11 -2.56
N LEU A 228 2.58 10.91 -1.57
CA LEU A 228 3.27 9.67 -1.25
C LEU A 228 2.70 8.95 -0.02
N GLY A 229 1.59 9.43 0.55
CA GLY A 229 0.90 8.77 1.65
C GLY A 229 0.35 7.40 1.24
N LEU A 230 0.60 6.41 2.09
CA LEU A 230 0.11 5.02 2.02
C LEU A 230 -1.05 4.81 2.99
#